data_AF-A0A536U861-F1
#
_entry.id   AF-A0A536U861-F1
#
_cell.length_a   1.000
_cell.length_b   1.000
_cell.length_c   1.000
_cell.angle_alpha   90.00
_cell.angle_beta   90.00
_cell.angle_gamma   90.00
#
_symmetry.space_group_name_H-M   'P 1'
#
loop_
_entity.id
_entity.type
_entity.pdbx_description
1 polymer ?
#
loop_
_entity_poly.entity_id
_entity_poly.type
_entity_poly.pdbx_seq_one_letter_code
_entity_poly.pdbx_strand_id
1 'polypeptide(L)'
;MASVIAPRAPTTTASTTTAEDTLKRKTRDATVISGGHLVAKALKSEGVDTIFTLCGGHIIDIYDGCIDEGIRIVDVRHEQVAAHAADGYARQTGKLGCVVTTAGPGC
;
A
#
# COMPACT_ATOMS: atom_id res chain seq x y z
N MET A 1 -17.46 -27.01 46.60
CA MET A 1 -17.80 -25.63 47.01
C MET A 1 -17.27 -24.65 45.97
N ALA A 2 -18.03 -23.59 45.71
CA ALA A 2 -18.08 -22.85 44.46
C ALA A 2 -16.82 -22.02 44.10
N SER A 3 -16.62 -21.91 42.79
CA SER A 3 -15.74 -20.98 42.07
C SER A 3 -16.01 -19.51 42.44
N VAL A 4 -14.96 -18.72 42.66
CA VAL A 4 -15.04 -17.25 42.66
C VAL A 4 -14.14 -16.73 41.54
N ILE A 5 -14.72 -16.63 40.35
CA ILE A 5 -14.20 -15.82 39.24
C ILE A 5 -14.57 -14.38 39.55
N ALA A 6 -13.58 -13.50 39.74
CA ALA A 6 -13.80 -12.07 39.84
C ALA A 6 -14.42 -11.52 38.52
N PRO A 7 -15.35 -10.55 38.58
CA PRO A 7 -15.93 -9.99 37.36
C PRO A 7 -14.86 -9.19 36.59
N ARG A 8 -14.58 -9.62 35.36
CA ARG A 8 -13.73 -8.86 34.42
C ARG A 8 -14.48 -7.57 34.06
N ALA A 9 -13.85 -6.42 34.27
CA ALA A 9 -14.40 -5.11 33.92
C ALA A 9 -14.85 -5.09 32.44
N PRO A 10 -15.95 -4.40 32.10
CA PRO A 10 -16.38 -4.27 30.71
C PRO A 10 -15.31 -3.50 29.94
N THR A 11 -14.56 -4.18 29.08
CA THR A 11 -13.72 -3.53 28.08
C THR A 11 -14.66 -2.71 27.21
N THR A 12 -14.65 -1.39 27.38
CA THR A 12 -15.42 -0.48 26.54
C THR A 12 -14.82 -0.54 25.14
N THR A 13 -15.35 -1.43 24.29
CA THR A 13 -15.02 -1.44 22.87
C THR A 13 -15.61 -0.16 22.30
N ALA A 14 -14.80 0.89 22.21
CA ALA A 14 -15.19 2.12 21.56
C ALA A 14 -15.61 1.77 20.13
N SER A 15 -16.89 1.95 19.83
CA SER A 15 -17.48 1.74 18.52
C SER A 15 -17.01 2.87 17.60
N THR A 16 -15.80 2.75 17.05
CA THR A 16 -15.29 3.66 16.04
C THR A 16 -16.05 3.46 14.74
N THR A 17 -16.47 4.55 14.09
CA THR A 17 -17.11 4.47 12.77
C THR A 17 -16.06 4.26 11.68
N THR A 18 -16.44 3.63 10.56
CA THR A 18 -15.53 3.46 9.40
C THR A 18 -14.98 4.79 8.90
N ALA A 19 -15.77 5.87 8.97
CA ALA A 19 -15.35 7.21 8.57
C ALA A 19 -14.25 7.77 9.48
N GLU A 20 -14.39 7.62 10.80
CA GLU A 20 -13.39 8.08 11.77
C GLU A 20 -12.06 7.32 11.63
N ASP A 21 -12.12 6.02 11.36
CA ASP A 21 -10.91 5.21 11.16
C ASP A 21 -10.20 5.57 9.84
N THR A 22 -10.98 5.81 8.78
CA THR A 22 -10.45 6.21 7.45
C THR A 22 -9.75 7.57 7.50
N LEU A 23 -10.25 8.51 8.29
CA LEU A 23 -9.71 9.87 8.41
C LEU A 23 -8.62 9.99 9.47
N LYS A 24 -8.37 8.94 10.26
CA LYS A 24 -7.36 8.95 11.30
C LYS A 24 -5.97 9.06 10.66
N ARG A 25 -5.25 10.11 11.05
CA ARG A 25 -3.89 10.36 10.54
C ARG A 25 -3.01 9.16 10.91
N LYS A 26 -2.33 8.58 9.93
CA LYS A 26 -1.48 7.40 10.13
C LYS A 26 -0.33 7.74 11.09
N THR A 27 -0.06 6.84 12.04
CA THR A 27 1.02 7.05 13.04
C THR A 27 2.36 7.18 12.32
N ARG A 28 3.15 8.19 12.68
CA ARG A 28 4.50 8.43 12.14
C ARG A 28 5.56 8.04 13.16
N ASP A 29 5.36 6.92 13.84
CA ASP A 29 6.36 6.41 14.77
C ASP A 29 7.58 5.93 13.97
N ALA A 30 8.75 6.49 14.25
CA ALA A 30 9.97 6.18 13.49
C ALA A 30 10.41 4.72 13.64
N THR A 31 9.91 4.00 14.64
CA THR A 31 10.18 2.57 14.83
C THR A 31 9.23 1.66 14.05
N VAL A 32 8.17 2.23 13.45
CA VAL A 32 7.14 1.48 12.72
C VAL A 32 7.19 1.86 11.24
N ILE A 33 7.59 0.91 10.40
CA ILE A 33 7.58 1.07 8.94
C ILE A 33 6.25 0.57 8.35
N SER A 34 5.70 1.30 7.38
CA SER A 34 4.50 0.86 6.68
C SER A 34 4.81 -0.35 5.78
N GLY A 35 3.82 -1.24 5.60
CA GLY A 35 3.95 -2.34 4.63
C GLY A 35 4.22 -1.85 3.21
N GLY A 36 3.65 -0.70 2.82
CA GLY A 36 3.89 -0.10 1.51
C GLY A 36 5.34 0.33 1.29
N HIS A 37 6.01 0.86 2.32
CA HIS A 37 7.43 1.18 2.23
C HIS A 37 8.32 -0.07 2.18
N LEU A 38 7.93 -1.15 2.88
CA LEU A 38 8.61 -2.43 2.74
C LEU A 38 8.49 -3.00 1.33
N VAL A 39 7.32 -2.86 0.70
CA VAL A 39 7.12 -3.23 -0.71
C VAL A 39 8.01 -2.38 -1.62
N ALA A 40 8.05 -1.06 -1.45
CA ALA A 40 8.90 -0.19 -2.27
C ALA A 40 10.39 -0.54 -2.15
N LYS A 41 10.87 -0.83 -0.93
CA LYS A 41 12.24 -1.32 -0.70
C LYS A 41 12.53 -2.63 -1.43
N ALA A 42 11.59 -3.57 -1.39
CA ALA A 42 11.72 -4.83 -2.11
C ALA A 42 11.73 -4.62 -3.63
N LEU A 43 10.86 -3.76 -4.17
CA LEU A 43 10.86 -3.40 -5.59
C LEU A 43 12.20 -2.80 -6.01
N LYS A 44 12.75 -1.88 -5.19
CA LYS A 44 14.05 -1.27 -5.44
C LYS A 44 15.17 -2.31 -5.47
N SER A 45 15.18 -3.26 -4.53
CA SER A 45 16.21 -4.30 -4.47
C SER A 45 16.15 -5.26 -5.65
N GLU A 46 14.96 -5.49 -6.21
CA GLU A 46 14.77 -6.27 -7.45
C GLU A 46 15.13 -5.46 -8.72
N GLY A 47 15.54 -4.20 -8.59
CA GLY A 47 15.96 -3.35 -9.71
C GLY A 47 14.80 -2.66 -10.44
N VAL A 48 13.61 -2.61 -9.84
CA VAL A 48 12.51 -1.79 -10.36
C VAL A 48 12.86 -0.31 -10.19
N ASP A 49 12.81 0.43 -11.30
CA ASP A 49 13.05 1.88 -11.32
C ASP A 49 11.79 2.69 -11.66
N THR A 50 10.74 2.03 -12.16
CA THR A 50 9.50 2.65 -12.61
C THR A 50 8.31 1.74 -12.30
N ILE A 51 7.25 2.30 -11.72
CA ILE A 51 5.95 1.65 -11.60
C ILE A 51 4.92 2.33 -12.50
N PHE A 52 4.03 1.52 -13.09
CA PHE A 52 2.87 1.96 -13.83
C PHE A 52 1.61 1.62 -13.03
N THR A 53 0.75 2.59 -12.79
CA THR A 53 -0.24 2.47 -11.73
C THR A 53 -1.47 3.34 -11.98
N LEU A 54 -2.60 2.97 -11.38
CA LEU A 54 -3.73 3.87 -11.19
C LEU A 54 -3.90 4.09 -9.70
N CYS A 55 -3.84 5.36 -9.28
CA CYS A 55 -3.94 5.71 -7.87
C CYS A 55 -5.21 5.15 -7.20
N GLY A 56 -5.06 4.75 -5.93
CA GLY A 56 -6.16 4.33 -5.08
C GLY A 56 -5.74 4.23 -3.62
N GLY A 57 -6.71 4.38 -2.71
CA GLY A 57 -6.44 4.48 -1.27
C GLY A 57 -5.69 3.28 -0.69
N HIS A 58 -5.89 2.07 -1.22
CA HIS A 58 -5.25 0.86 -0.71
C HIS A 58 -3.74 0.76 -0.99
N ILE A 59 -3.22 1.54 -1.95
CA ILE A 59 -1.81 1.47 -2.38
C ILE A 59 -1.04 2.75 -2.10
N ILE A 60 -1.62 3.72 -1.39
CA ILE A 60 -1.01 5.03 -1.18
C ILE A 60 0.33 4.94 -0.44
N ASP A 61 0.48 4.01 0.50
CA ASP A 61 1.74 3.81 1.22
C ASP A 61 2.87 3.23 0.35
N ILE A 62 2.51 2.55 -0.75
CA ILE A 62 3.48 2.07 -1.75
C ILE A 62 3.97 3.26 -2.58
N TYR A 63 3.10 4.22 -2.91
CA TYR A 63 3.50 5.47 -3.57
C TYR A 63 4.52 6.23 -2.73
N ASP A 64 4.19 6.46 -1.46
CA ASP A 64 5.08 7.16 -0.54
C ASP A 64 6.46 6.47 -0.47
N GLY A 65 6.46 5.14 -0.31
CA GLY A 65 7.70 4.37 -0.32
C GLY A 65 8.46 4.45 -1.64
N CYS A 66 7.76 4.45 -2.79
CA CYS A 66 8.40 4.58 -4.10
C CYS A 66 9.05 5.95 -4.29
N ILE A 67 8.42 7.02 -3.79
CA ILE A 67 9.00 8.37 -3.79
C ILE A 67 10.31 8.37 -2.99
N ASP A 68 10.31 7.78 -1.80
CA ASP A 68 11.49 7.69 -0.93
C ASP A 68 12.64 6.88 -1.55
N GLU A 69 12.32 5.76 -2.22
CA GLU A 69 13.31 4.89 -2.89
C GLU A 69 13.73 5.41 -4.29
N GLY A 70 13.18 6.54 -4.73
CA GLY A 70 13.44 7.14 -6.04
C GLY A 70 12.95 6.28 -7.21
N ILE A 71 11.88 5.52 -7.00
CA ILE A 71 11.18 4.78 -8.05
C ILE A 71 10.20 5.73 -8.72
N ARG A 72 10.30 5.85 -10.05
CA ARG A 72 9.42 6.72 -10.83
C ARG A 72 7.99 6.18 -10.81
N ILE A 73 7.02 7.06 -10.59
CA ILE A 73 5.59 6.73 -10.62
C ILE A 73 4.96 7.26 -11.91
N VAL A 74 4.35 6.37 -12.68
CA VAL A 74 3.55 6.71 -13.87
C VAL A 74 2.09 6.38 -13.58
N ASP A 75 1.32 7.41 -13.22
CA ASP A 75 -0.12 7.31 -12.97
C ASP A 75 -0.91 7.42 -14.28
N VAL A 76 -1.72 6.40 -14.58
CA VAL A 76 -2.53 6.31 -15.81
C VAL A 76 -4.00 6.63 -15.53
N ARG A 77 -4.86 6.45 -16.53
CA ARG A 77 -6.32 6.68 -16.40
C ARG A 77 -7.15 5.41 -16.47
N HIS A 78 -6.51 4.28 -16.74
CA HIS A 78 -7.12 2.96 -16.74
C HIS A 78 -6.03 1.92 -16.50
N GLU A 79 -6.32 0.95 -15.65
CA GLU A 79 -5.46 -0.14 -15.23
C GLU A 79 -4.97 -1.00 -16.41
N GLN A 80 -5.77 -1.14 -17.47
CA GLN A 80 -5.33 -1.81 -18.69
C GLN A 80 -4.16 -1.06 -19.35
N VAL A 81 -4.15 0.28 -19.29
CA VAL A 81 -3.04 1.10 -19.79
C VAL A 81 -1.79 0.90 -18.93
N ALA A 82 -1.93 0.71 -17.61
CA ALA A 82 -0.79 0.42 -16.73
C ALA A 82 -0.11 -0.89 -17.14
N ALA A 83 -0.90 -1.94 -17.37
CA ALA A 83 -0.40 -3.24 -17.80
C ALA A 83 0.33 -3.16 -19.16
N HIS A 84 -0.29 -2.54 -20.17
CA HIS A 84 0.32 -2.37 -21.48
C HIS A 84 1.58 -1.50 -21.45
N ALA A 85 1.58 -0.44 -20.63
CA ALA A 85 2.75 0.42 -20.48
C ALA A 85 3.92 -0.31 -19.81
N ALA A 86 3.65 -1.14 -18.78
CA ALA A 86 4.66 -1.96 -18.14
C ALA A 86 5.26 -3.01 -19.08
N ASP A 87 4.43 -3.69 -19.88
CA ASP A 87 4.89 -4.65 -20.90
C ASP A 87 5.75 -3.96 -21.97
N GLY A 88 5.28 -2.82 -22.50
CA GLY A 88 6.04 -2.02 -23.46
C GLY A 88 7.37 -1.52 -22.89
N TYR A 89 7.38 -1.06 -21.64
CA TYR A 89 8.59 -0.64 -20.94
C TYR A 89 9.59 -1.78 -20.83
N ALA A 90 9.15 -2.96 -20.41
CA ALA A 90 10.01 -4.13 -20.26
C ALA A 90 10.65 -4.54 -21.59
N ARG A 91 9.85 -4.62 -22.66
CA ARG A 91 10.34 -4.99 -24.00
C ARG A 91 11.32 -3.97 -24.58
N GLN A 92 11.05 -2.68 -24.38
CA GLN A 92 11.87 -1.62 -24.96
C GLN A 92 13.20 -1.41 -24.22
N THR A 93 13.21 -1.63 -22.91
CA THR A 93 14.37 -1.33 -22.05
C THR A 93 15.16 -2.55 -21.62
N GLY A 94 14.56 -3.75 -21.68
CA GLY A 94 15.11 -4.97 -21.08
C GLY A 94 15.04 -5.00 -19.55
N LYS A 95 14.41 -4.00 -18.91
CA LYS A 95 14.23 -3.91 -17.46
C LYS A 95 12.90 -4.53 -17.02
N LEU A 96 12.70 -4.64 -15.71
CA LEU A 96 11.42 -5.09 -15.15
C LEU A 96 10.31 -4.06 -15.41
N GLY A 97 9.21 -4.50 -16.01
CA GLY A 97 7.95 -3.75 -16.04
C GLY A 97 7.14 -4.05 -14.80
N CYS A 98 6.83 -3.04 -13.99
CA CYS A 98 6.09 -3.20 -12.73
C CYS A 98 4.75 -2.48 -12.77
N VAL A 99 3.68 -3.23 -12.45
CA VAL A 99 2.31 -2.69 -12.30
C VAL A 99 1.93 -2.69 -10.83
N VAL A 100 1.37 -1.59 -10.34
CA VAL A 100 0.79 -1.49 -9.00
C VAL A 100 -0.64 -0.97 -9.13
N THR A 101 -1.65 -1.71 -8.69
CA THR A 101 -3.05 -1.26 -8.75
C THR A 101 -3.75 -1.44 -7.40
N THR A 102 -4.79 -0.63 -7.17
CA THR A 102 -5.60 -0.71 -5.96
C THR A 102 -6.58 -1.88 -6.04
N ALA A 103 -6.99 -2.42 -4.89
CA ALA A 103 -8.12 -3.36 -4.85
C ALA A 103 -9.41 -2.68 -5.33
N GLY A 104 -10.27 -3.41 -6.05
CA GLY A 104 -11.51 -2.92 -6.63
C GLY A 104 -11.67 -3.33 -8.10
N PRO A 105 -12.48 -2.64 -8.92
CA PRO A 105 -12.65 -2.97 -10.35
C PRO A 105 -11.38 -2.82 -11.21
N GLY A 106 -10.28 -2.38 -10.61
CA GLY A 106 -8.99 -2.14 -11.26
C GLY A 106 -7.95 -3.25 -11.14
N CYS A 107 -8.28 -4.37 -10.50
CA CYS A 107 -7.42 -5.56 -10.46
C CYS A 107 -7.90 -6.65 -11.43
#